data_AF-A0A0F7ZLG8-F1
#
_entry.id   AF-A0A0F7ZLG8-F1
#
_cell.length_a   1.000
_cell.length_b   1.000
_cell.length_c   1.000
_cell.angle_alpha   90.00
_cell.angle_beta   90.00
_cell.angle_gamma   90.00
#
_symmetry.space_group_name_H-M   'P 1'
#
loop_
_entity.id
_entity.type
_entity.pdbx_description
1 polymer ?
#
loop_
_entity_poly.entity_id
_entity_poly.type
_entity_poly.pdbx_seq_one_letter_code
_entity_poly.pdbx_strand_id
1 'polypeptide(L)'
;MERILKIIASPGAKGPIEHVAPTQKVDGTVEAAEKGVVSFAQPSVGNVTGYVEEKKDKALERWLDWVVRASGSEPVFLLILLGLLAWAFAGVKYGTTADWAVVVSDIQAIISYIFDSLLMRQQLNGYEKTLRVSASLRSRNITHRRMLREILGKKAAADIRVVQANLCFTRFKSELPKESLLGRISTFAAEILGHFIAVSLFWVSIIVWIGFGPSVGWSDQWQLDINSATSAFMVLMFSFLANIRERHDRHLQSCLDTLYQVDSAVEIKLRMMTGDDTPNEPFVVPAPKSSRIQRAIFYYADLVGTLTGIAILIVVMVVWLAIGPLMSFNSNWWLLIGTYAGLIGLHDGFVLRNVQMQFDNYADKAFEEVEADDKAILTDIDMPDPVSGVTPKRSISYRLSIWMGKVCSHELAVILGMVLIVGLVAGASAMKWSTTGQLLCNVPPSIIESFLMMILLTGHNIAEEKRREDIHQMYLRRLSLLCYVEGLSIDQGMA
;
A
#
# COMPACT_ATOMS: atom_id res chain seq x y z
N MET A 1 -22.53 18.99 24.95
CA MET A 1 -23.06 17.89 24.11
C MET A 1 -22.31 17.77 22.78
N GLU A 2 -22.04 18.87 22.07
CA GLU A 2 -21.28 18.87 20.80
C GLU A 2 -19.86 18.32 20.90
N ARG A 3 -19.08 18.64 21.95
CA ARG A 3 -17.73 18.05 22.15
C ARG A 3 -17.78 16.52 22.30
N ILE A 4 -18.76 16.00 23.02
CA ILE A 4 -18.94 14.55 23.23
C ILE A 4 -19.44 13.90 21.94
N LEU A 5 -20.39 14.52 21.22
CA LEU A 5 -20.81 14.09 19.90
C LEU A 5 -19.67 14.11 18.88
N LYS A 6 -18.75 15.08 18.96
CA LYS A 6 -17.56 15.18 18.09
C LYS A 6 -16.50 14.13 18.43
N ILE A 7 -16.34 13.78 19.71
CA ILE A 7 -15.48 12.68 20.20
C ILE A 7 -16.09 11.30 19.88
N ILE A 8 -17.42 11.17 19.84
CA ILE A 8 -18.12 9.95 19.42
C ILE A 8 -18.19 9.84 17.89
N ALA A 9 -18.16 10.97 17.16
CA ALA A 9 -18.18 11.02 15.70
C ALA A 9 -16.78 10.99 15.05
N SER A 10 -15.71 11.22 15.82
CA SER A 10 -14.32 11.16 15.36
C SER A 10 -13.76 9.77 15.04
N PRO A 11 -14.15 8.66 15.72
CA PRO A 11 -13.52 7.38 15.48
C PRO A 11 -13.91 6.81 14.10
N GLY A 12 -12.91 6.43 13.30
CA GLY A 12 -13.07 5.93 11.93
C GLY A 12 -13.33 6.99 10.86
N ALA A 13 -13.35 8.28 11.21
CA ALA A 13 -13.41 9.36 10.23
C ALA A 13 -12.01 9.63 9.67
N LYS A 14 -11.81 9.39 8.37
CA LYS A 14 -10.58 9.82 7.68
C LYS A 14 -10.63 11.33 7.49
N GLY A 15 -9.68 12.05 8.09
CA GLY A 15 -9.57 13.51 8.00
C GLY A 15 -9.00 13.97 6.66
N PRO A 16 -9.08 15.28 6.36
CA PRO A 16 -8.35 15.86 5.24
C PRO A 16 -6.84 15.73 5.48
N ILE A 17 -6.08 15.56 4.40
CA ILE A 17 -4.61 15.51 4.46
C ILE A 17 -4.07 16.76 3.79
N GLU A 18 -3.33 17.54 4.56
CA GLU A 18 -2.66 18.75 4.10
C GLU A 18 -1.17 18.48 3.97
N HIS A 19 -0.58 18.92 2.85
CA HIS A 19 0.86 18.88 2.67
C HIS A 19 1.32 20.02 1.75
N VAL A 20 2.56 20.45 1.92
CA VAL A 20 3.18 21.51 1.11
C VAL A 20 4.50 21.00 0.54
N ALA A 21 4.74 21.28 -0.74
CA ALA A 21 6.01 20.91 -1.35
C ALA A 21 7.15 21.83 -0.87
N PRO A 22 8.36 21.29 -0.59
CA PRO A 22 9.51 22.11 -0.22
C PRO A 22 9.79 23.19 -1.27
N THR A 23 9.76 24.45 -0.81
CA THR A 23 10.01 25.63 -1.64
C THR A 23 11.48 25.67 -2.05
N GLN A 24 11.73 25.77 -3.35
CA GLN A 24 13.08 25.91 -3.87
C GLN A 24 13.52 27.37 -3.79
N LYS A 25 14.72 27.63 -3.29
CA LYS A 25 15.30 28.99 -3.20
C LYS A 25 16.41 29.17 -4.21
N VAL A 26 16.53 30.40 -4.70
CA VAL A 26 17.56 30.82 -5.64
C VAL A 26 18.33 31.99 -5.02
N ASP A 27 19.66 31.88 -4.96
CA ASP A 27 20.53 32.91 -4.41
C ASP A 27 20.96 33.89 -5.53
N GLY A 28 20.82 35.19 -5.26
CA GLY A 28 21.24 36.28 -6.14
C GLY A 28 20.10 37.22 -6.56
N THR A 29 20.36 38.53 -6.58
CA THR A 29 19.44 39.54 -7.12
C THR A 29 19.63 39.64 -8.64
N VAL A 30 18.53 39.56 -9.39
CA VAL A 30 18.49 40.04 -10.79
C VAL A 30 18.42 41.57 -10.74
N GLU A 31 19.55 42.23 -10.45
CA GLU A 31 19.67 43.67 -10.65
C GLU A 31 19.99 43.95 -12.12
N ALA A 32 19.11 44.71 -12.79
CA ALA A 32 19.39 45.33 -14.07
C ALA A 32 20.45 46.43 -13.86
N ALA A 33 21.73 46.06 -13.81
CA ALA A 33 22.82 47.01 -13.62
C ALA A 33 23.44 47.42 -14.97
N GLU A 34 23.49 48.73 -15.20
CA GLU A 34 24.10 49.47 -16.33
C GLU A 34 25.60 49.18 -16.60
N LYS A 35 26.19 48.14 -16.01
CA LYS A 35 27.63 47.83 -16.10
C LYS A 35 27.92 46.33 -16.25
N GLY A 36 27.42 45.72 -17.32
CA GLY A 36 28.10 44.63 -18.05
C GLY A 36 28.48 43.33 -17.32
N VAL A 37 28.05 43.09 -16.08
CA VAL A 37 28.25 41.82 -15.37
C VAL A 37 26.88 41.29 -14.95
N VAL A 38 26.34 40.37 -15.75
CA VAL A 38 25.13 39.62 -15.40
C VAL A 38 25.50 38.61 -14.31
N SER A 39 25.02 38.84 -13.09
CA SER A 39 25.03 37.80 -12.05
C SER A 39 23.88 36.84 -12.34
N PHE A 40 24.20 35.60 -12.68
CA PHE A 40 23.19 34.57 -12.88
C PHE A 40 22.73 34.06 -11.52
N ALA A 41 21.43 34.13 -11.26
CA ALA A 41 20.84 33.55 -10.05
C ALA A 41 21.17 32.04 -9.99
N GLN A 42 21.69 31.56 -8.85
CA GLN A 42 22.13 30.17 -8.67
C GLN A 42 21.20 29.43 -7.68
N PRO A 43 21.05 28.10 -7.79
CA PRO A 43 20.26 27.34 -6.81
C PRO A 43 20.92 27.41 -5.43
N SER A 44 20.12 27.61 -4.37
CA SER A 44 20.66 27.60 -3.02
C SER A 44 21.14 26.21 -2.58
N VAL A 45 22.23 26.15 -1.79
CA VAL A 45 22.85 24.89 -1.33
C VAL A 45 21.95 24.11 -0.34
N GLY A 46 20.94 24.76 0.25
CA GLY A 46 20.01 24.17 1.22
C GLY A 46 18.72 23.59 0.62
N ASN A 47 18.58 23.56 -0.70
CA ASN A 47 17.36 23.08 -1.36
C ASN A 47 17.12 21.58 -1.16
N VAL A 48 15.88 21.23 -0.82
CA VAL A 48 15.40 19.84 -0.78
C VAL A 48 14.80 19.50 -2.13
N THR A 49 15.53 18.76 -2.96
CA THR A 49 15.13 18.43 -4.35
C THR A 49 14.53 17.05 -4.51
N GLY A 50 14.91 16.10 -3.64
CA GLY A 50 14.41 14.73 -3.66
C GLY A 50 13.12 14.53 -2.88
N TYR A 51 12.58 13.32 -2.95
CA TYR A 51 11.44 12.92 -2.14
C TYR A 51 11.88 12.69 -0.69
N VAL A 52 11.26 13.40 0.25
CA VAL A 52 11.53 13.24 1.68
C VAL A 52 10.27 12.75 2.38
N GLU A 53 10.37 11.57 3.00
CA GLU A 53 9.29 11.03 3.80
C GLU A 53 9.15 11.81 5.12
N GLU A 54 7.91 12.22 5.42
CA GLU A 54 7.59 12.93 6.64
C GLU A 54 7.75 12.00 7.86
N LYS A 55 8.49 12.47 8.87
CA LYS A 55 8.70 11.71 10.11
C LYS A 55 7.55 11.97 11.07
N LYS A 56 6.92 10.92 11.59
CA LYS A 56 5.94 11.02 12.67
C LYS A 56 6.56 11.59 13.94
N ASP A 57 5.83 12.46 14.64
CA ASP A 57 6.30 13.14 15.84
C ASP A 57 6.64 12.17 16.98
N LYS A 58 5.81 11.15 17.19
CA LYS A 58 5.94 10.25 18.34
C LYS A 58 7.01 9.18 18.08
N ALA A 59 7.98 9.07 18.99
CA ALA A 59 9.05 8.06 18.92
C ALA A 59 8.53 6.63 18.84
N LEU A 60 7.47 6.32 19.60
CA LEU A 60 6.87 4.99 19.61
C LEU A 60 6.20 4.65 18.28
N GLU A 61 5.58 5.64 17.60
CA GLU A 61 5.00 5.40 16.26
C GLU A 61 6.10 5.14 15.22
N ARG A 62 7.24 5.82 15.33
CA ARG A 62 8.44 5.57 14.50
C ARG A 62 9.04 4.18 14.75
N TRP A 63 9.14 3.76 16.01
CA TRP A 63 9.61 2.42 16.35
C TRP A 63 8.69 1.35 15.78
N LEU A 64 7.37 1.56 15.86
CA LEU A 64 6.42 0.61 15.33
C LEU A 64 6.44 0.55 13.79
N ASP A 65 6.62 1.69 13.12
CA ASP A 65 6.82 1.70 11.67
C ASP A 65 8.11 0.98 11.26
N TRP A 66 9.15 1.04 12.11
CA TRP A 66 10.36 0.21 11.92
C TRP A 66 10.07 -1.28 12.07
N VAL A 67 9.27 -1.71 13.06
CA VAL A 67 8.85 -3.12 13.21
C VAL A 67 8.09 -3.60 11.97
N VAL A 68 7.19 -2.76 11.45
CA VAL A 68 6.45 -3.04 10.22
C VAL A 68 7.40 -3.24 9.03
N ARG A 69 8.36 -2.34 8.83
CA ARG A 69 9.37 -2.48 7.76
C ARG A 69 10.25 -3.72 7.95
N ALA A 70 10.64 -4.01 9.19
CA ALA A 70 11.42 -5.19 9.53
C ALA A 70 10.65 -6.48 9.21
N SER A 71 9.34 -6.54 9.49
CA SER A 71 8.50 -7.71 9.19
C SER A 71 8.37 -8.00 7.69
N GLY A 72 8.37 -6.96 6.85
CA GLY A 72 8.39 -7.07 5.38
C GLY A 72 9.79 -7.22 4.78
N SER A 73 10.84 -7.31 5.59
CA SER A 73 12.21 -7.40 5.07
C SER A 73 12.50 -8.77 4.45
N GLU A 74 13.39 -8.80 3.46
CA GLU A 74 13.82 -10.02 2.78
C GLU A 74 14.40 -11.08 3.75
N PRO A 75 15.23 -10.72 4.76
CA PRO A 75 15.73 -11.70 5.72
C PRO A 75 14.62 -12.37 6.55
N VAL A 76 13.60 -11.61 6.98
CA VAL A 76 12.47 -12.16 7.75
C VAL A 76 11.64 -13.10 6.89
N PHE A 77 11.35 -12.71 5.64
CA PHE A 77 10.66 -13.59 4.70
C PHE A 77 11.41 -14.91 4.47
N LEU A 78 12.73 -14.84 4.21
CA LEU A 78 13.56 -16.03 4.02
C LEU A 78 13.62 -16.90 5.28
N LEU A 79 13.67 -16.32 6.47
CA LEU A 79 13.63 -17.06 7.73
C LEU A 79 12.31 -17.82 7.89
N ILE A 80 11.18 -17.16 7.62
CA ILE A 80 9.85 -17.80 7.67
C ILE A 80 9.76 -18.93 6.64
N LEU A 81 10.23 -18.68 5.42
CA LEU A 81 10.25 -19.69 4.35
C LEU A 81 11.11 -20.90 4.73
N LEU A 82 12.31 -20.68 5.28
CA LEU A 82 13.17 -21.75 5.78
C LEU A 82 12.52 -22.52 6.93
N GLY A 83 11.82 -21.84 7.83
CA GLY A 83 11.04 -22.46 8.90
C GLY A 83 9.92 -23.37 8.37
N LEU A 84 9.15 -22.89 7.38
CA LEU A 84 8.11 -23.66 6.71
C LEU A 84 8.68 -24.87 5.96
N LEU A 85 9.81 -24.70 5.27
CA LEU A 85 10.49 -25.81 4.60
C LEU A 85 11.01 -26.84 5.60
N ALA A 86 11.63 -26.39 6.69
CA ALA A 86 12.11 -27.27 7.75
C ALA A 86 10.96 -28.07 8.37
N TRP A 87 9.81 -27.43 8.60
CA TRP A 87 8.58 -28.11 9.01
C TRP A 87 8.12 -29.11 7.94
N ALA A 88 7.98 -28.71 6.68
CA ALA A 88 7.52 -29.61 5.62
C ALA A 88 8.42 -30.86 5.48
N PHE A 89 9.74 -30.70 5.52
CA PHE A 89 10.68 -31.83 5.44
C PHE A 89 10.67 -32.71 6.69
N ALA A 90 10.55 -32.13 7.89
CA ALA A 90 10.42 -32.91 9.12
C ALA A 90 9.10 -33.71 9.16
N GLY A 91 8.05 -33.19 8.52
CA GLY A 91 6.76 -33.86 8.35
C GLY A 91 6.84 -35.21 7.62
N VAL A 92 7.87 -35.46 6.79
CA VAL A 92 8.08 -36.77 6.14
C VAL A 92 8.27 -37.88 7.18
N LYS A 93 8.88 -37.59 8.32
CA LYS A 93 9.11 -38.56 9.40
C LYS A 93 8.05 -38.48 10.51
N TYR A 94 7.58 -37.28 10.83
CA TYR A 94 6.74 -37.04 12.01
C TYR A 94 5.28 -36.73 11.68
N GLY A 95 4.91 -36.61 10.40
CA GLY A 95 3.58 -36.16 9.98
C GLY A 95 2.42 -37.12 10.27
N THR A 96 2.69 -38.32 10.77
CA THR A 96 1.66 -39.28 11.19
C THR A 96 1.14 -39.03 12.60
N THR A 97 1.75 -38.13 13.38
CA THR A 97 1.27 -37.77 14.72
C THR A 97 0.37 -36.54 14.68
N ALA A 98 -0.72 -36.56 15.44
CA ALA A 98 -1.64 -35.41 15.55
C ALA A 98 -0.93 -34.17 16.09
N ASP A 99 0.03 -34.34 17.01
CA ASP A 99 0.81 -33.24 17.58
C ASP A 99 1.62 -32.49 16.52
N TRP A 100 2.10 -33.18 15.47
CA TRP A 100 2.86 -32.53 14.39
C TRP A 100 2.01 -31.52 13.59
N ALA A 101 0.77 -31.92 13.30
CA ALA A 101 -0.22 -31.11 12.59
C ALA A 101 -0.64 -29.89 13.42
N VAL A 102 -0.85 -30.09 14.73
CA VAL A 102 -1.28 -29.02 15.64
C VAL A 102 -0.22 -27.91 15.76
N VAL A 103 1.07 -28.27 15.85
CA VAL A 103 2.16 -27.30 16.05
C VAL A 103 2.22 -26.21 14.98
N VAL A 104 2.08 -26.54 13.69
CA VAL A 104 2.13 -25.50 12.64
C VAL A 104 0.92 -24.59 12.69
N SER A 105 -0.24 -25.13 13.07
CA SER A 105 -1.47 -24.35 13.22
C SER A 105 -1.35 -23.35 14.36
N ASP A 106 -0.76 -23.74 15.48
CA ASP A 106 -0.58 -22.84 16.63
C ASP A 106 0.44 -21.73 16.33
N ILE A 107 1.55 -22.09 15.68
CA ILE A 107 2.55 -21.11 15.22
C ILE A 107 1.89 -20.14 14.24
N GLN A 108 1.11 -20.65 13.29
CA GLN A 108 0.40 -19.82 12.33
C GLN A 108 -0.59 -18.87 13.02
N ALA A 109 -1.36 -19.34 14.00
CA ALA A 109 -2.34 -18.53 14.72
C ALA A 109 -1.67 -17.29 15.33
N ILE A 110 -0.53 -17.46 15.98
CA ILE A 110 0.24 -16.36 16.59
C ILE A 110 0.80 -15.43 15.50
N ILE A 111 1.39 -16.00 14.45
CA ILE A 111 1.99 -15.22 13.35
C ILE A 111 0.92 -14.40 12.62
N SER A 112 -0.20 -15.00 12.26
CA SER A 112 -1.28 -14.36 11.50
C SER A 112 -1.83 -13.17 12.25
N TYR A 113 -2.08 -13.35 13.55
CA TYR A 113 -2.58 -12.28 14.40
C TYR A 113 -1.61 -11.09 14.50
N ILE A 114 -0.30 -11.34 14.50
CA ILE A 114 0.72 -10.29 14.40
C ILE A 114 0.69 -9.64 13.01
N PHE A 115 0.69 -10.44 11.95
CA PHE A 115 0.76 -9.95 10.57
C PHE A 115 -0.50 -9.19 10.15
N ASP A 116 -1.69 -9.53 10.64
CA ASP A 116 -2.92 -8.75 10.38
C ASP A 116 -2.78 -7.31 10.88
N SER A 117 -2.27 -7.14 12.10
CA SER A 117 -2.00 -5.83 12.68
C SER A 117 -0.94 -5.07 11.88
N LEU A 118 0.15 -5.74 11.50
CA LEU A 118 1.25 -5.12 10.74
C LEU A 118 0.83 -4.77 9.32
N LEU A 119 0.09 -5.63 8.62
CA LEU A 119 -0.42 -5.39 7.27
C LEU A 119 -1.45 -4.26 7.26
N MET A 120 -2.33 -4.20 8.27
CA MET A 120 -3.27 -3.08 8.42
C MET A 120 -2.52 -1.77 8.57
N ARG A 121 -1.46 -1.76 9.40
CA ARG A 121 -0.60 -0.60 9.58
C ARG A 121 0.16 -0.23 8.30
N GLN A 122 0.66 -1.21 7.54
CA GLN A 122 1.25 -0.95 6.21
C GLN A 122 0.27 -0.26 5.28
N GLN A 123 -0.98 -0.71 5.22
CA GLN A 123 -2.02 -0.08 4.38
C GLN A 123 -2.33 1.35 4.80
N LEU A 124 -2.48 1.60 6.11
CA LEU A 124 -2.73 2.94 6.65
C LEU A 124 -1.59 3.90 6.30
N ASN A 125 -0.34 3.47 6.52
CA ASN A 125 0.85 4.26 6.20
C ASN A 125 0.95 4.52 4.69
N GLY A 126 0.73 3.50 3.86
CA GLY A 126 0.78 3.62 2.39
C GLY A 126 -0.29 4.56 1.82
N TYR A 127 -1.51 4.50 2.36
CA TYR A 127 -2.59 5.42 2.02
C TYR A 127 -2.22 6.88 2.33
N GLU A 128 -1.79 7.15 3.56
CA GLU A 128 -1.46 8.49 4.00
C GLU A 128 -0.30 9.08 3.20
N LYS A 129 0.73 8.25 2.95
CA LYS A 129 1.87 8.60 2.10
C LYS A 129 1.45 8.97 0.69
N THR A 130 0.60 8.17 0.06
CA THR A 130 0.16 8.40 -1.33
C THR A 130 -0.63 9.72 -1.46
N LEU A 131 -1.49 10.02 -0.49
CA LEU A 131 -2.22 11.29 -0.47
C LEU A 131 -1.34 12.52 -0.15
N ARG A 132 -0.30 12.36 0.66
CA ARG A 132 0.71 13.43 0.84
C ARG A 132 1.48 13.69 -0.44
N VAL A 133 1.86 12.64 -1.17
CA VAL A 133 2.55 12.77 -2.46
C VAL A 133 1.67 13.55 -3.45
N SER A 134 0.39 13.21 -3.56
CA SER A 134 -0.51 13.96 -4.46
C SER A 134 -0.65 15.41 -4.02
N ALA A 135 -0.86 15.69 -2.73
CA ALA A 135 -0.91 17.05 -2.20
C ALA A 135 0.36 17.86 -2.51
N SER A 136 1.53 17.26 -2.33
CA SER A 136 2.83 17.85 -2.63
C SER A 136 2.97 18.21 -4.11
N LEU A 137 2.67 17.27 -5.02
CA LEU A 137 2.75 17.50 -6.46
C LEU A 137 1.79 18.60 -6.92
N ARG A 138 0.58 18.65 -6.33
CA ARG A 138 -0.41 19.70 -6.64
C ARG A 138 -0.01 21.06 -6.10
N SER A 139 0.54 21.11 -4.89
CA SER A 139 1.13 22.32 -4.30
C SER A 139 2.16 22.94 -5.26
N ARG A 140 3.06 22.13 -5.84
CA ARG A 140 4.01 22.60 -6.86
C ARG A 140 3.39 22.95 -8.20
N ASN A 141 2.40 22.19 -8.67
CA ASN A 141 1.68 22.53 -9.90
C ASN A 141 1.07 23.93 -9.86
N ILE A 142 0.49 24.33 -8.71
CA ILE A 142 -0.04 25.68 -8.50
C ILE A 142 1.07 26.71 -8.69
N THR A 143 2.22 26.53 -8.05
CA THR A 143 3.38 27.44 -8.15
C THR A 143 3.93 27.47 -9.59
N HIS A 144 4.14 26.31 -10.22
CA HIS A 144 4.62 26.21 -11.60
C HIS A 144 3.71 26.96 -12.55
N ARG A 145 2.39 26.71 -12.47
CA ARG A 145 1.40 27.34 -13.34
C ARG A 145 1.33 28.86 -13.13
N ARG A 146 1.44 29.33 -11.88
CA ARG A 146 1.51 30.77 -11.56
C ARG A 146 2.73 31.44 -12.22
N MET A 147 3.93 30.89 -12.01
CA MET A 147 5.16 31.44 -12.57
C MET A 147 5.19 31.38 -14.10
N LEU A 148 4.68 30.29 -14.70
CA LEU A 148 4.56 30.15 -16.16
C LEU A 148 3.66 31.22 -16.76
N ARG A 149 2.50 31.48 -16.14
CA ARG A 149 1.58 32.53 -16.61
C ARG A 149 2.21 33.92 -16.57
N GLU A 150 3.03 34.21 -15.56
CA GLU A 150 3.79 35.46 -15.50
C GLU A 150 4.78 35.58 -16.66
N ILE A 151 5.54 34.52 -16.95
CA ILE A 151 6.50 34.49 -18.06
C ILE A 151 5.78 34.64 -19.42
N LEU A 152 4.69 33.90 -19.64
CA LEU A 152 3.90 33.97 -20.87
C LEU A 152 3.24 35.34 -21.06
N GLY A 153 2.75 35.95 -19.96
CA GLY A 153 2.20 37.30 -19.97
C GLY A 153 3.24 38.35 -20.39
N LYS A 154 4.51 38.19 -19.99
CA LYS A 154 5.63 39.04 -20.43
C LYS A 154 6.04 38.77 -21.88
N LYS A 155 5.94 37.52 -22.37
CA LYS A 155 6.42 37.08 -23.70
C LYS A 155 5.40 37.21 -24.84
N ALA A 156 4.13 37.49 -24.60
CA ALA A 156 3.15 37.77 -25.66
C ALA A 156 3.50 38.97 -26.59
N ALA A 157 4.64 39.64 -26.36
CA ALA A 157 5.23 40.68 -27.20
C ALA A 157 6.40 40.21 -28.11
N ALA A 158 6.88 38.96 -28.00
CA ALA A 158 8.00 38.45 -28.79
C ALA A 158 7.76 37.01 -29.27
N ASP A 159 7.96 36.79 -30.58
CA ASP A 159 7.70 35.56 -31.32
C ASP A 159 8.58 34.41 -30.79
N ILE A 160 7.98 33.42 -30.10
CA ILE A 160 8.71 32.30 -29.49
C ILE A 160 8.99 31.24 -30.56
N ARG A 161 10.25 31.09 -30.97
CA ARG A 161 10.74 29.92 -31.71
C ARG A 161 11.31 28.91 -30.73
N VAL A 162 10.53 27.87 -30.42
CA VAL A 162 10.96 26.75 -29.57
C VAL A 162 12.15 26.03 -30.22
N VAL A 163 13.36 26.20 -29.67
CA VAL A 163 14.53 25.40 -30.04
C VAL A 163 14.40 24.00 -29.42
N GLN A 164 14.67 23.00 -30.26
CA GLN A 164 14.24 21.61 -30.14
C GLN A 164 14.79 20.85 -28.92
N ALA A 165 13.93 19.95 -28.41
CA ALA A 165 13.96 19.13 -27.19
C ALA A 165 15.22 18.30 -26.84
N ASN A 166 16.34 18.41 -27.56
CA ASN A 166 17.48 17.48 -27.43
C ASN A 166 18.42 17.77 -26.24
N LEU A 167 18.40 18.98 -25.65
CA LEU A 167 19.30 19.34 -24.53
C LEU A 167 18.88 18.75 -23.18
N CYS A 168 17.57 18.72 -22.90
CA CYS A 168 16.99 18.31 -21.62
C CYS A 168 17.19 16.82 -21.28
N PHE A 169 17.22 15.94 -22.29
CA PHE A 169 17.48 14.50 -22.13
C PHE A 169 18.88 14.17 -21.57
N THR A 170 19.81 15.13 -21.53
CA THR A 170 21.18 14.88 -21.08
C THR A 170 21.34 14.88 -19.55
N ARG A 171 20.48 15.61 -18.82
CA ARG A 171 20.57 15.71 -17.35
C ARG A 171 19.73 14.65 -16.62
N PHE A 172 18.57 14.29 -17.16
CA PHE A 172 17.67 13.29 -16.58
C PHE A 172 17.40 12.18 -17.58
N LYS A 173 17.48 10.93 -17.13
CA LYS A 173 17.19 9.75 -17.97
C LYS A 173 15.68 9.61 -18.16
N SER A 174 15.22 9.25 -19.35
CA SER A 174 13.78 9.02 -19.61
C SER A 174 13.17 7.84 -18.84
N GLU A 175 14.00 6.92 -18.34
CA GLU A 175 13.55 5.73 -17.60
C GLU A 175 13.62 5.95 -16.08
N LEU A 176 12.56 5.54 -15.39
CA LEU A 176 12.57 5.41 -13.93
C LEU A 176 13.55 4.30 -13.47
N PRO A 177 14.00 4.31 -12.21
CA PRO A 177 14.87 3.27 -11.68
C PRO A 177 14.32 1.86 -11.95
N LYS A 178 15.18 0.92 -12.36
CA LYS A 178 14.79 -0.48 -12.61
C LYS A 178 14.76 -1.28 -11.32
N GLU A 179 13.90 -2.29 -11.25
CA GLU A 179 13.92 -3.26 -10.16
C GLU A 179 15.23 -4.07 -10.13
N SER A 180 15.66 -4.45 -8.92
CA SER A 180 16.76 -5.38 -8.71
C SER A 180 16.44 -6.79 -9.24
N LEU A 181 17.44 -7.66 -9.39
CA LEU A 181 17.24 -9.04 -9.89
C LEU A 181 16.38 -9.88 -8.95
N LEU A 182 16.67 -9.87 -7.65
CA LEU A 182 15.79 -10.42 -6.62
C LEU A 182 14.39 -9.83 -6.75
N GLY A 183 14.36 -8.56 -7.13
CA GLY A 183 13.13 -7.86 -7.37
C GLY A 183 12.26 -8.53 -8.43
N ARG A 184 12.82 -8.69 -9.62
CA ARG A 184 12.12 -9.34 -10.74
C ARG A 184 11.59 -10.73 -10.39
N ILE A 185 12.36 -11.51 -9.61
CA ILE A 185 11.95 -12.84 -9.16
C ILE A 185 10.71 -12.78 -8.25
N SER A 186 10.71 -11.90 -7.23
CA SER A 186 9.52 -11.82 -6.37
C SER A 186 8.32 -11.19 -7.08
N THR A 187 8.54 -10.29 -8.06
CA THR A 187 7.46 -9.76 -8.90
C THR A 187 6.82 -10.90 -9.72
N PHE A 188 7.64 -11.75 -10.33
CA PHE A 188 7.16 -12.93 -11.04
C PHE A 188 6.41 -13.92 -10.13
N ALA A 189 6.94 -14.18 -8.93
CA ALA A 189 6.23 -15.01 -7.94
C ALA A 189 4.89 -14.39 -7.52
N ALA A 190 4.84 -13.06 -7.36
CA ALA A 190 3.61 -12.34 -7.02
C ALA A 190 2.60 -12.39 -8.16
N GLU A 191 3.03 -12.28 -9.41
CA GLU A 191 2.18 -12.44 -10.59
C GLU A 191 1.55 -13.84 -10.63
N ILE A 192 2.33 -14.90 -10.34
CA ILE A 192 1.81 -16.27 -10.29
C ILE A 192 0.80 -16.45 -9.15
N LEU A 193 1.18 -16.11 -7.92
CA LEU A 193 0.34 -16.33 -6.72
C LEU A 193 -0.90 -15.43 -6.71
N GLY A 194 -0.80 -14.22 -7.27
CA GLY A 194 -1.91 -13.29 -7.43
C GLY A 194 -2.75 -13.55 -8.69
N HIS A 195 -2.43 -14.55 -9.51
CA HIS A 195 -3.19 -14.83 -10.73
C HIS A 195 -4.54 -15.50 -10.42
N PHE A 196 -5.56 -15.20 -11.22
CA PHE A 196 -6.90 -15.81 -11.07
C PHE A 196 -6.87 -17.35 -11.13
N ILE A 197 -5.94 -17.92 -11.92
CA ILE A 197 -5.74 -19.37 -12.01
C ILE A 197 -5.26 -19.95 -10.68
N ALA A 198 -4.33 -19.29 -9.98
CA ALA A 198 -3.86 -19.74 -8.67
C ALA A 198 -5.00 -19.75 -7.65
N VAL A 199 -5.83 -18.69 -7.64
CA VAL A 199 -7.04 -18.63 -6.80
C VAL A 199 -8.03 -19.74 -7.15
N SER A 200 -8.19 -20.06 -8.44
CA SER A 200 -9.06 -21.16 -8.89
C SER A 200 -8.54 -22.52 -8.43
N LEU A 201 -7.22 -22.75 -8.54
CA LEU A 201 -6.57 -23.98 -8.07
C LEU A 201 -6.66 -24.15 -6.56
N PHE A 202 -6.61 -23.06 -5.79
CA PHE A 202 -6.87 -23.09 -4.36
C PHE A 202 -8.26 -23.66 -4.06
N TRP A 203 -9.32 -23.12 -4.67
CA TRP A 203 -10.69 -23.61 -4.46
C TRP A 203 -10.91 -25.02 -4.99
N VAL A 204 -10.30 -25.40 -6.11
CA VAL A 204 -10.34 -26.79 -6.60
C VAL A 204 -9.73 -27.74 -5.56
N SER A 205 -8.60 -27.37 -4.95
CA SER A 205 -7.97 -28.17 -3.88
C SER A 205 -8.90 -28.34 -2.67
N ILE A 206 -9.59 -27.26 -2.25
CA ILE A 206 -10.56 -27.33 -1.15
C ILE A 206 -11.75 -28.22 -1.50
N ILE A 207 -12.31 -28.11 -2.71
CA ILE A 207 -13.44 -28.95 -3.15
C ILE A 207 -13.04 -30.42 -3.20
N VAL A 208 -11.85 -30.73 -3.71
CA VAL A 208 -11.30 -32.10 -3.73
C VAL A 208 -11.18 -32.64 -2.31
N TRP A 209 -10.62 -31.86 -1.38
CA TRP A 209 -10.51 -32.25 0.03
C TRP A 209 -11.88 -32.50 0.68
N ILE A 210 -12.88 -31.65 0.44
CA ILE A 210 -14.27 -31.85 0.90
C ILE A 210 -14.83 -33.17 0.35
N GLY A 211 -14.57 -33.47 -0.93
CA GLY A 211 -15.03 -34.70 -1.58
C GLY A 211 -14.48 -35.98 -0.95
N PHE A 212 -13.30 -35.92 -0.32
CA PHE A 212 -12.72 -37.06 0.41
C PHE A 212 -13.32 -37.26 1.81
N GLY A 213 -13.95 -36.25 2.41
CA GLY A 213 -14.52 -36.31 3.76
C GLY A 213 -15.41 -37.53 4.04
N PRO A 214 -16.41 -37.86 3.18
CA PRO A 214 -17.26 -39.04 3.37
C PRO A 214 -16.50 -40.37 3.40
N SER A 215 -15.44 -40.51 2.59
CA SER A 215 -14.67 -41.77 2.50
C SER A 215 -13.89 -42.10 3.79
N VAL A 216 -13.60 -41.08 4.60
CA VAL A 216 -12.88 -41.20 5.88
C VAL A 216 -13.78 -40.86 7.08
N GLY A 217 -15.09 -40.79 6.87
CA GLY A 217 -16.08 -40.58 7.93
C GLY A 217 -16.01 -39.22 8.63
N TRP A 218 -15.51 -38.17 7.95
CA TRP A 218 -15.33 -36.83 8.53
C TRP A 218 -14.46 -36.82 9.80
N SER A 219 -13.41 -37.63 9.82
CA SER A 219 -12.53 -37.82 10.98
C SER A 219 -11.83 -36.52 11.43
N ASP A 220 -11.41 -36.48 12.69
CA ASP A 220 -10.62 -35.36 13.22
C ASP A 220 -9.26 -35.24 12.48
N GLN A 221 -8.67 -36.36 12.06
CA GLN A 221 -7.43 -36.34 11.27
C GLN A 221 -7.63 -35.64 9.91
N TRP A 222 -8.74 -35.93 9.22
CA TRP A 222 -9.09 -35.28 7.95
C TRP A 222 -9.24 -33.75 8.09
N GLN A 223 -9.73 -33.28 9.23
CA GLN A 223 -9.81 -31.85 9.56
C GLN A 223 -8.43 -31.27 9.92
N LEU A 224 -7.62 -31.99 10.70
CA LEU A 224 -6.27 -31.55 11.09
C LEU A 224 -5.32 -31.44 9.90
N ASP A 225 -5.42 -32.34 8.92
CA ASP A 225 -4.59 -32.34 7.72
C ASP A 225 -4.79 -31.05 6.90
N ILE A 226 -6.05 -30.67 6.65
CA ILE A 226 -6.32 -29.42 5.93
C ILE A 226 -5.95 -28.21 6.77
N ASN A 227 -6.22 -28.24 8.08
CA ASN A 227 -5.93 -27.15 8.99
C ASN A 227 -4.44 -26.80 8.92
N SER A 228 -3.60 -27.83 9.03
CA SER A 228 -2.14 -27.71 8.96
C SER A 228 -1.68 -27.17 7.61
N ALA A 229 -2.23 -27.68 6.51
CA ALA A 229 -1.89 -27.25 5.16
C ALA A 229 -2.28 -25.78 4.92
N THR A 230 -3.48 -25.37 5.33
CA THR A 230 -3.95 -23.98 5.23
C THR A 230 -3.16 -23.06 6.15
N SER A 231 -2.79 -23.50 7.36
CA SER A 231 -1.96 -22.74 8.28
C SER A 231 -0.56 -22.48 7.70
N ALA A 232 0.10 -23.50 7.15
CA ALA A 232 1.39 -23.33 6.49
C ALA A 232 1.28 -22.36 5.29
N PHE A 233 0.22 -22.50 4.49
CA PHE A 233 -0.06 -21.60 3.36
C PHE A 233 -0.31 -20.15 3.81
N MET A 234 -1.03 -19.96 4.92
CA MET A 234 -1.29 -18.64 5.49
C MET A 234 -0.03 -17.92 5.94
N VAL A 235 0.85 -18.60 6.68
CA VAL A 235 2.13 -18.05 7.11
C VAL A 235 2.97 -17.63 5.89
N LEU A 236 2.96 -18.45 4.83
CA LEU A 236 3.62 -18.10 3.57
C LEU A 236 2.99 -16.85 2.94
N MET A 237 1.65 -16.80 2.80
CA MET A 237 0.96 -15.69 2.17
C MET A 237 1.11 -14.37 2.92
N PHE A 238 1.04 -14.38 4.25
CA PHE A 238 1.26 -13.19 5.09
C PHE A 238 2.67 -12.63 4.94
N SER A 239 3.67 -13.49 5.12
CA SER A 239 5.08 -13.08 5.01
C SER A 239 5.42 -12.63 3.59
N PHE A 240 4.90 -13.30 2.57
CA PHE A 240 5.09 -12.94 1.18
C PHE A 240 4.42 -11.60 0.84
N LEU A 241 3.19 -11.37 1.30
CA LEU A 241 2.46 -10.12 1.06
C LEU A 241 3.12 -8.93 1.78
N ALA A 242 3.57 -9.11 3.02
CA ALA A 242 4.32 -8.08 3.74
C ALA A 242 5.64 -7.76 3.02
N ASN A 243 6.32 -8.79 2.50
CA ASN A 243 7.57 -8.63 1.78
C ASN A 243 7.40 -7.88 0.44
N ILE A 244 6.43 -8.29 -0.37
CA ILE A 244 6.20 -7.65 -1.67
C ILE A 244 5.75 -6.20 -1.50
N ARG A 245 4.92 -5.90 -0.48
CA ARG A 245 4.50 -4.54 -0.16
C ARG A 245 5.67 -3.65 0.24
N GLU A 246 6.51 -4.09 1.17
CA GLU A 246 7.70 -3.34 1.59
C GLU A 246 8.67 -3.11 0.44
N ARG A 247 8.86 -4.12 -0.43
CA ARG A 247 9.76 -3.99 -1.57
C ARG A 247 9.23 -3.01 -2.63
N HIS A 248 7.93 -3.10 -2.94
CA HIS A 248 7.28 -2.16 -3.86
C HIS A 248 7.30 -0.75 -3.29
N ASP A 249 7.10 -0.57 -1.97
CA ASP A 249 7.21 0.75 -1.35
C ASP A 249 8.61 1.35 -1.48
N ARG A 250 9.68 0.56 -1.25
CA ARG A 250 11.07 1.01 -1.48
C ARG A 250 11.34 1.42 -2.92
N HIS A 251 10.80 0.66 -3.87
CA HIS A 251 10.92 0.99 -5.30
C HIS A 251 10.16 2.27 -5.64
N LEU A 252 8.93 2.39 -5.17
CA LEU A 252 8.09 3.57 -5.30
C LEU A 252 8.79 4.82 -4.76
N GLN A 253 9.43 4.76 -3.60
CA GLN A 253 10.21 5.87 -3.05
C GLN A 253 11.33 6.32 -3.99
N SER A 254 12.01 5.38 -4.64
CA SER A 254 13.09 5.70 -5.59
C SER A 254 12.55 6.37 -6.87
N CYS A 255 11.39 5.92 -7.35
CA CYS A 255 10.69 6.55 -8.48
C CYS A 255 10.20 7.96 -8.13
N LEU A 256 9.61 8.12 -6.94
CA LEU A 256 9.19 9.42 -6.41
C LEU A 256 10.38 10.36 -6.25
N ASP A 257 11.52 9.89 -5.75
CA ASP A 257 12.72 10.71 -5.64
C ASP A 257 13.15 11.28 -7.00
N THR A 258 13.16 10.44 -8.04
CA THR A 258 13.50 10.87 -9.40
C THR A 258 12.47 11.86 -9.96
N LEU A 259 11.17 11.61 -9.71
CA LEU A 259 10.08 12.52 -10.08
C LEU A 259 10.24 13.89 -9.40
N TYR A 260 10.49 13.90 -8.09
CA TYR A 260 10.65 15.12 -7.30
C TYR A 260 11.89 15.91 -7.71
N GLN A 261 12.97 15.25 -8.11
CA GLN A 261 14.16 15.94 -8.61
C GLN A 261 13.89 16.71 -9.91
N VAL A 262 13.15 16.12 -10.86
CA VAL A 262 12.75 16.82 -12.10
C VAL A 262 11.78 17.94 -11.79
N ASP A 263 10.78 17.65 -10.96
CA ASP A 263 9.77 18.62 -10.52
C ASP A 263 10.40 19.83 -9.80
N SER A 264 11.40 19.60 -8.93
CA SER A 264 12.17 20.66 -8.27
C SER A 264 13.05 21.44 -9.26
N ALA A 265 13.60 20.78 -10.28
CA ALA A 265 14.40 21.44 -11.31
C ALA A 265 13.55 22.41 -12.14
N VAL A 266 12.29 22.05 -12.44
CA VAL A 266 11.32 22.97 -13.05
C VAL A 266 11.10 24.18 -12.14
N GLU A 267 10.82 23.96 -10.85
CA GLU A 267 10.58 25.04 -9.88
C GLU A 267 11.76 26.01 -9.80
N ILE A 268 12.98 25.48 -9.61
CA ILE A 268 14.21 26.28 -9.54
C ILE A 268 14.35 27.16 -10.78
N LYS A 269 14.14 26.58 -11.96
CA LYS A 269 14.34 27.30 -13.22
C LYS A 269 13.28 28.37 -13.43
N LEU A 270 12.03 28.11 -13.08
CA LEU A 270 10.96 29.11 -13.13
C LEU A 270 11.22 30.26 -12.14
N ARG A 271 11.68 29.97 -10.92
CA ARG A 271 12.05 30.99 -9.92
C ARG A 271 13.23 31.84 -10.37
N MET A 272 14.23 31.24 -11.03
CA MET A 272 15.33 32.00 -11.65
C MET A 272 14.85 32.99 -12.71
N MET A 273 13.82 32.66 -13.50
CA MET A 273 13.31 33.53 -14.57
C MET A 273 12.36 34.62 -14.06
N THR A 274 11.58 34.31 -13.03
CA THR A 274 10.56 35.21 -12.48
C THR A 274 11.08 36.08 -11.34
N GLY A 275 12.11 35.61 -10.61
CA GLY A 275 12.51 36.18 -9.32
C GLY A 275 11.52 35.87 -8.19
N ASP A 276 10.62 34.89 -8.38
CA ASP A 276 9.60 34.53 -7.40
C ASP A 276 10.22 33.82 -6.17
N ASP A 277 10.18 34.49 -5.02
CA ASP A 277 10.58 33.96 -3.70
C ASP A 277 9.38 33.61 -2.80
N THR A 278 8.16 33.64 -3.35
CA THR A 278 6.98 33.28 -2.56
C THR A 278 6.95 31.77 -2.27
N PRO A 279 6.64 31.37 -1.03
CA PRO A 279 6.61 29.95 -0.66
C PRO A 279 5.49 29.21 -1.39
N ASN A 280 5.71 27.92 -1.63
CA ASN A 280 4.67 27.03 -2.15
C ASN A 280 3.47 27.01 -1.19
N GLU A 281 2.26 27.06 -1.74
CA GLU A 281 1.04 27.05 -0.95
C GLU A 281 0.68 25.62 -0.51
N PRO A 282 0.19 25.42 0.72
CA PRO A 282 -0.25 24.11 1.16
C PRO A 282 -1.46 23.65 0.37
N PHE A 283 -1.49 22.36 0.02
CA PHE A 283 -2.62 21.74 -0.66
C PHE A 283 -3.34 20.78 0.29
N VAL A 284 -4.67 20.90 0.37
CA VAL A 284 -5.52 20.05 1.20
C VAL A 284 -6.27 19.06 0.31
N VAL A 285 -5.92 17.77 0.45
CA VAL A 285 -6.71 16.68 -0.14
C VAL A 285 -7.95 16.46 0.74
N PRO A 286 -9.17 16.63 0.19
CA PRO A 286 -10.39 16.57 0.98
C PRO A 286 -10.65 15.17 1.53
N ALA A 287 -11.25 15.12 2.73
CA ALA A 287 -11.66 13.88 3.36
C ALA A 287 -12.67 13.11 2.49
N PRO A 288 -12.54 11.77 2.37
CA PRO A 288 -13.49 10.98 1.62
C PRO A 288 -14.85 10.91 2.30
N LYS A 289 -15.93 10.97 1.51
CA LYS A 289 -17.30 10.73 1.99
C LYS A 289 -17.49 9.22 2.18
N SER A 290 -17.84 8.80 3.39
CA SER A 290 -18.04 7.38 3.75
C SER A 290 -19.42 7.12 4.33
N SER A 291 -19.95 5.92 4.08
CA SER A 291 -21.17 5.43 4.70
C SER A 291 -20.94 5.19 6.21
N ARG A 292 -22.03 5.06 7.00
CA ARG A 292 -21.90 4.75 8.43
C ARG A 292 -21.22 3.39 8.69
N ILE A 293 -21.49 2.41 7.83
CA ILE A 293 -20.90 1.07 7.92
C ILE A 293 -19.42 1.15 7.57
N GLN A 294 -19.07 1.83 6.47
CA GLN A 294 -17.66 2.04 6.11
C GLN A 294 -16.88 2.79 7.20
N ARG A 295 -17.52 3.76 7.87
CA ARG A 295 -16.91 4.45 9.02
C ARG A 295 -16.63 3.50 10.19
N ALA A 296 -17.53 2.55 10.46
CA ALA A 296 -17.30 1.52 11.48
C ALA A 296 -16.16 0.58 11.09
N ILE A 297 -16.07 0.19 9.81
CA ILE A 297 -14.96 -0.62 9.29
C ILE A 297 -13.63 0.14 9.43
N PHE A 298 -13.58 1.43 9.08
CA PHE A 298 -12.39 2.25 9.28
C PHE A 298 -12.02 2.42 10.75
N TYR A 299 -13.00 2.51 11.65
CA TYR A 299 -12.72 2.55 13.08
C TYR A 299 -12.06 1.26 13.56
N TYR A 300 -12.56 0.11 13.13
CA TYR A 300 -11.96 -1.18 13.45
C TYR A 300 -10.54 -1.30 12.85
N ALA A 301 -10.36 -0.88 11.59
CA ALA A 301 -9.05 -0.85 10.95
C ALA A 301 -8.04 0.05 11.69
N ASP A 302 -8.47 1.22 12.16
CA ASP A 302 -7.65 2.10 12.98
C ASP A 302 -7.36 1.48 14.34
N LEU A 303 -8.32 0.78 14.96
CA LEU A 303 -8.08 0.04 16.20
C LEU A 303 -6.98 -1.01 16.02
N VAL A 304 -7.10 -1.86 15.00
CA VAL A 304 -6.17 -2.97 14.72
C VAL A 304 -4.79 -2.46 14.29
N GLY A 305 -4.71 -1.46 13.40
CA GLY A 305 -3.45 -0.95 12.85
C GLY A 305 -2.69 0.05 13.73
N THR A 306 -3.30 0.53 14.83
CA THR A 306 -2.65 1.47 15.76
C THR A 306 -2.02 0.78 16.96
N LEU A 307 -1.32 1.56 17.79
CA LEU A 307 -0.74 1.07 19.04
C LEU A 307 -1.78 0.38 19.93
N THR A 308 -3.02 0.85 19.90
CA THR A 308 -4.11 0.30 20.71
C THR A 308 -4.35 -1.17 20.37
N GLY A 309 -4.40 -1.52 19.08
CA GLY A 309 -4.54 -2.91 18.63
C GLY A 309 -3.39 -3.79 19.10
N ILE A 310 -2.16 -3.29 19.02
CA ILE A 310 -0.97 -4.02 19.48
C ILE A 310 -0.96 -4.18 21.00
N ALA A 311 -1.41 -3.18 21.76
CA ALA A 311 -1.56 -3.31 23.20
C ALA A 311 -2.60 -4.38 23.56
N ILE A 312 -3.75 -4.40 22.87
CA ILE A 312 -4.77 -5.44 23.04
C ILE A 312 -4.21 -6.81 22.71
N LEU A 313 -3.47 -6.94 21.60
CA LEU A 313 -2.77 -8.15 21.20
C LEU A 313 -1.85 -8.67 22.32
N ILE A 314 -0.99 -7.81 22.87
CA ILE A 314 -0.08 -8.17 23.96
C ILE A 314 -0.87 -8.65 25.19
N VAL A 315 -1.94 -7.96 25.56
CA VAL A 315 -2.78 -8.34 26.71
C VAL A 315 -3.41 -9.71 26.49
N VAL A 316 -3.98 -9.98 25.32
CA VAL A 316 -4.58 -11.29 24.98
C VAL A 316 -3.53 -12.40 25.08
N MET A 317 -2.33 -12.18 24.54
CA MET A 317 -1.24 -13.15 24.61
C MET A 317 -0.76 -13.41 26.04
N VAL A 318 -0.66 -12.37 26.87
CA VAL A 318 -0.29 -12.49 28.29
C VAL A 318 -1.35 -13.25 29.06
N VAL A 319 -2.64 -12.95 28.85
CA VAL A 319 -3.75 -13.64 29.51
C VAL A 319 -3.77 -15.11 29.11
N TRP A 320 -3.60 -15.42 27.83
CA TRP A 320 -3.50 -16.79 27.34
C TRP A 320 -2.32 -17.52 28.01
N LEU A 321 -1.11 -16.95 27.99
CA LEU A 321 0.05 -17.55 28.68
C LEU A 321 -0.19 -17.77 30.18
N ALA A 322 -0.88 -16.84 30.85
CA ALA A 322 -1.16 -16.92 32.29
C ALA A 322 -2.16 -18.03 32.66
N ILE A 323 -3.11 -18.35 31.78
CA ILE A 323 -4.10 -19.41 32.00
C ILE A 323 -3.54 -20.79 31.63
N GLY A 324 -2.58 -20.85 30.71
CA GLY A 324 -1.98 -22.10 30.23
C GLY A 324 -1.55 -23.10 31.32
N PRO A 325 -0.90 -22.69 32.44
CA PRO A 325 -0.56 -23.59 33.54
C PRO A 325 -1.77 -24.29 34.18
N LEU A 326 -2.92 -23.62 34.27
CA LEU A 326 -4.15 -24.20 34.83
C LEU A 326 -4.71 -25.32 33.93
N MET A 327 -4.43 -25.24 32.62
CA MET A 327 -4.88 -26.19 31.61
C MET A 327 -3.78 -27.17 31.17
N SER A 328 -2.64 -27.18 31.87
CA SER A 328 -1.48 -28.05 31.61
C SER A 328 -0.86 -27.94 30.20
N PHE A 329 -1.15 -26.88 29.45
CA PHE A 329 -0.72 -26.72 28.05
C PHE A 329 -0.97 -27.96 27.17
N ASN A 330 -2.09 -28.64 27.36
CA ASN A 330 -2.45 -29.80 26.54
C ASN A 330 -2.88 -29.39 25.11
N SER A 331 -3.05 -30.36 24.20
CA SER A 331 -3.39 -30.07 22.80
C SER A 331 -4.70 -29.29 22.64
N ASN A 332 -5.66 -29.43 23.55
CA ASN A 332 -6.89 -28.63 23.55
C ASN A 332 -6.64 -27.16 23.94
N TRP A 333 -5.71 -26.90 24.86
CA TRP A 333 -5.31 -25.54 25.23
C TRP A 333 -4.61 -24.82 24.08
N TRP A 334 -3.75 -25.55 23.37
CA TRP A 334 -3.10 -25.06 22.17
C TRP A 334 -4.11 -24.81 21.04
N LEU A 335 -5.02 -25.74 20.77
CA LEU A 335 -6.07 -25.55 19.75
C LEU A 335 -7.00 -24.35 20.03
N LEU A 336 -7.16 -23.96 21.30
CA LEU A 336 -7.96 -22.79 21.69
C LEU A 336 -7.38 -21.48 21.12
N ILE A 337 -6.05 -21.31 21.07
CA ILE A 337 -5.46 -20.09 20.47
C ILE A 337 -5.72 -20.04 18.98
N GLY A 338 -5.61 -21.19 18.30
CA GLY A 338 -5.96 -21.33 16.89
C GLY A 338 -7.42 -20.99 16.61
N THR A 339 -8.33 -21.42 17.48
CA THR A 339 -9.76 -21.10 17.38
C THR A 339 -10.02 -19.60 17.47
N TYR A 340 -9.45 -18.92 18.47
CA TYR A 340 -9.59 -17.48 18.62
C TYR A 340 -8.96 -16.73 17.44
N ALA A 341 -7.73 -17.07 17.09
CA ALA A 341 -6.99 -16.42 16.01
C ALA A 341 -7.68 -16.61 14.66
N GLY A 342 -8.19 -17.80 14.36
CA GLY A 342 -8.92 -18.07 13.12
C GLY A 342 -10.18 -17.21 13.00
N LEU A 343 -10.98 -17.10 14.06
CA LEU A 343 -12.19 -16.26 14.05
C LEU A 343 -11.88 -14.77 13.87
N ILE A 344 -10.85 -14.24 14.55
CA ILE A 344 -10.47 -12.84 14.39
C ILE A 344 -9.80 -12.61 13.02
N GLY A 345 -8.89 -13.49 12.60
CA GLY A 345 -8.22 -13.44 11.30
C GLY A 345 -9.21 -13.45 10.14
N LEU A 346 -10.28 -14.24 10.23
CA LEU A 346 -11.39 -14.19 9.27
C LEU A 346 -12.02 -12.78 9.17
N HIS A 347 -12.29 -12.15 10.32
CA HIS A 347 -12.80 -10.78 10.31
C HIS A 347 -11.77 -9.81 9.72
N ASP A 348 -10.51 -9.92 10.15
CA ASP A 348 -9.42 -9.05 9.73
C ASP A 348 -9.16 -9.16 8.23
N GLY A 349 -9.22 -10.36 7.65
CA GLY A 349 -9.12 -10.58 6.21
C GLY A 349 -10.18 -9.80 5.42
N PHE A 350 -11.44 -9.80 5.88
CA PHE A 350 -12.51 -9.04 5.22
C PHE A 350 -12.31 -7.52 5.36
N VAL A 351 -11.91 -7.06 6.55
CA VAL A 351 -11.63 -5.64 6.81
C VAL A 351 -10.45 -5.18 5.98
N LEU A 352 -9.32 -5.90 6.00
CA LEU A 352 -8.12 -5.61 5.22
C LEU A 352 -8.46 -5.49 3.73
N ARG A 353 -9.30 -6.39 3.20
CA ARG A 353 -9.66 -6.35 1.79
C ARG A 353 -10.58 -5.19 1.43
N ASN A 354 -11.55 -4.87 2.30
CA ASN A 354 -12.39 -3.69 2.14
C ASN A 354 -11.56 -2.40 2.19
N VAL A 355 -10.73 -2.25 3.22
CA VAL A 355 -9.88 -1.08 3.45
C VAL A 355 -8.91 -0.87 2.30
N GLN A 356 -8.25 -1.94 1.82
CA GLN A 356 -7.36 -1.87 0.66
C GLN A 356 -8.07 -1.25 -0.56
N MET A 357 -9.23 -1.80 -0.94
CA MET A 357 -9.97 -1.31 -2.11
C MET A 357 -10.38 0.15 -1.96
N GLN A 358 -10.81 0.56 -0.75
CA GLN A 358 -11.22 1.95 -0.52
C GLN A 358 -10.02 2.90 -0.59
N PHE A 359 -8.88 2.54 0.01
CA PHE A 359 -7.68 3.35 -0.03
C PHE A 359 -7.11 3.46 -1.45
N ASP A 360 -7.09 2.36 -2.21
CA ASP A 360 -6.68 2.39 -3.61
C ASP A 360 -7.59 3.32 -4.43
N ASN A 361 -8.91 3.24 -4.26
CA ASN A 361 -9.85 4.14 -4.96
C ASN A 361 -9.65 5.63 -4.61
N TYR A 362 -9.26 5.95 -3.37
CA TYR A 362 -9.00 7.33 -2.96
C TYR A 362 -7.65 7.82 -3.49
N ALA A 363 -6.62 6.98 -3.43
CA ALA A 363 -5.32 7.27 -4.01
C ALA A 363 -5.42 7.50 -5.52
N ASP A 364 -6.12 6.62 -6.23
CA ASP A 364 -6.36 6.72 -7.67
C ASP A 364 -7.00 8.06 -8.05
N LYS A 365 -8.05 8.48 -7.34
CA LYS A 365 -8.69 9.79 -7.58
C LYS A 365 -7.75 10.95 -7.32
N ALA A 366 -6.92 10.88 -6.29
CA ALA A 366 -5.97 11.93 -5.98
C ALA A 366 -4.88 12.06 -7.05
N PHE A 367 -4.46 10.95 -7.66
CA PHE A 367 -3.51 10.94 -8.79
C PHE A 367 -4.16 11.35 -10.11
N GLU A 368 -5.42 11.00 -10.35
CA GLU A 368 -6.20 11.53 -11.49
C GLU A 368 -6.29 13.07 -11.44
N GLU A 369 -6.43 13.66 -10.24
CA GLU A 369 -6.41 15.11 -10.08
C GLU A 369 -5.03 15.74 -10.34
N VAL A 370 -3.93 15.08 -9.95
CA VAL A 370 -2.56 15.50 -10.31
C VAL A 370 -2.37 15.45 -11.82
N GLU A 371 -2.79 14.37 -12.46
CA GLU A 371 -2.73 14.22 -13.92
C GLU A 371 -3.52 15.32 -14.64
N ALA A 372 -4.71 15.66 -14.14
CA ALA A 372 -5.52 16.75 -14.70
C ALA A 372 -4.79 18.10 -14.58
N ASP A 373 -4.15 18.38 -13.45
CA ASP A 373 -3.35 19.59 -13.26
C ASP A 373 -2.14 19.63 -14.21
N ASP A 374 -1.46 18.50 -14.42
CA ASP A 374 -0.32 18.37 -15.33
C ASP A 374 -0.72 18.66 -16.78
N LYS A 375 -1.81 18.03 -17.23
CA LYS A 375 -2.37 18.25 -18.58
C LYS A 375 -2.80 19.70 -18.77
N ALA A 376 -3.36 20.32 -17.73
CA ALA A 376 -3.74 21.73 -17.79
C ALA A 376 -2.52 22.65 -17.92
N ILE A 377 -1.40 22.35 -17.26
CA ILE A 377 -0.14 23.09 -17.45
C ILE A 377 0.38 22.94 -18.88
N LEU A 378 0.41 21.71 -19.42
CA LEU A 378 0.85 21.48 -20.81
C LEU A 378 -0.05 22.18 -21.84
N THR A 379 -1.36 22.23 -21.58
CA THR A 379 -2.32 22.95 -22.42
C THR A 379 -2.09 24.47 -22.37
N ASP A 380 -1.80 25.04 -21.19
CA ASP A 380 -1.50 26.47 -21.04
C ASP A 380 -0.26 26.91 -21.85
N ILE A 381 0.66 25.99 -22.16
CA ILE A 381 1.88 26.24 -22.95
C ILE A 381 1.83 25.68 -24.39
N ASP A 382 0.66 25.23 -24.84
CA ASP A 382 0.43 24.62 -26.17
C ASP A 382 1.35 23.43 -26.49
N MET A 383 1.61 22.58 -25.50
CA MET A 383 2.42 21.37 -25.67
C MET A 383 1.54 20.11 -25.71
N PRO A 384 1.76 19.19 -26.66
CA PRO A 384 1.07 17.90 -26.66
C PRO A 384 1.45 17.04 -25.45
N ASP A 385 0.49 16.28 -24.91
CA ASP A 385 0.75 15.30 -23.85
C ASP A 385 1.61 14.14 -24.39
N PRO A 386 2.85 13.93 -23.88
CA PRO A 386 3.77 12.91 -24.36
C PRO A 386 3.27 11.47 -24.18
N VAL A 387 2.20 11.29 -23.40
CA VAL A 387 1.66 9.98 -22.99
C VAL A 387 0.46 9.53 -23.86
N SER A 388 0.04 10.35 -24.83
CA SER A 388 -1.15 10.06 -25.64
C SER A 388 -0.94 8.83 -26.55
N GLY A 389 -1.50 7.65 -26.21
CA GLY A 389 -1.62 6.58 -27.22
C GLY A 389 -1.75 5.10 -26.83
N VAL A 390 -1.75 4.67 -25.56
CA VAL A 390 -1.82 3.22 -25.28
C VAL A 390 -2.84 2.87 -24.21
N THR A 391 -4.02 2.40 -24.63
CA THR A 391 -4.91 1.64 -23.74
C THR A 391 -4.48 0.17 -23.75
N PRO A 392 -3.93 -0.39 -22.66
CA PRO A 392 -3.56 -1.78 -22.63
C PRO A 392 -4.81 -2.67 -22.82
N LYS A 393 -4.69 -3.70 -23.66
CA LYS A 393 -5.74 -4.72 -23.83
C LYS A 393 -5.84 -5.53 -22.55
N ARG A 394 -6.95 -5.39 -21.83
CA ARG A 394 -7.19 -6.09 -20.56
C ARG A 394 -7.57 -7.55 -20.79
N SER A 395 -6.81 -8.47 -20.22
CA SER A 395 -7.08 -9.92 -20.31
C SER A 395 -8.37 -10.31 -19.58
N ILE A 396 -8.92 -11.49 -19.90
CA ILE A 396 -10.10 -12.04 -19.19
C ILE A 396 -9.77 -12.28 -17.71
N SER A 397 -8.58 -12.83 -17.42
CA SER A 397 -8.08 -13.04 -16.06
C SER A 397 -8.10 -11.74 -15.25
N TYR A 398 -7.61 -10.63 -15.83
CA TYR A 398 -7.64 -9.32 -15.20
C TYR A 398 -9.06 -8.85 -14.86
N ARG A 399 -10.02 -9.03 -15.79
CA ARG A 399 -11.42 -8.65 -15.56
C ARG A 399 -12.07 -9.47 -14.44
N LEU A 400 -11.80 -10.77 -14.40
CA LEU A 400 -12.30 -11.67 -13.35
C LEU A 400 -11.69 -11.31 -11.99
N SER A 401 -10.38 -11.03 -11.94
CA SER A 401 -9.70 -10.57 -10.72
C SER A 401 -10.29 -9.27 -10.18
N ILE A 402 -10.58 -8.27 -11.04
CA ILE A 402 -11.25 -7.04 -10.61
C ILE A 402 -12.64 -7.32 -10.05
N TRP A 403 -13.43 -8.14 -10.75
CA TRP A 403 -14.79 -8.45 -10.31
C TRP A 403 -14.80 -9.14 -8.95
N MET A 404 -13.98 -10.18 -8.79
CA MET A 404 -13.80 -10.89 -7.53
C MET A 404 -13.30 -9.95 -6.43
N GLY A 405 -12.34 -9.09 -6.76
CA GLY A 405 -11.80 -8.08 -5.86
C GLY A 405 -12.86 -7.08 -5.39
N LYS A 406 -13.84 -6.72 -6.22
CA LYS A 406 -14.97 -5.84 -5.86
C LYS A 406 -15.98 -6.54 -4.95
N VAL A 407 -16.28 -7.81 -5.22
CA VAL A 407 -17.21 -8.59 -4.40
C VAL A 407 -16.64 -8.78 -2.99
N CYS A 408 -15.39 -9.21 -2.87
CA CYS A 408 -14.75 -9.52 -1.58
C CYS A 408 -14.41 -8.27 -0.74
N SER A 409 -14.36 -7.08 -1.37
CA SER A 409 -14.11 -5.81 -0.66
C SER A 409 -15.37 -5.05 -0.29
N HIS A 410 -16.56 -5.56 -0.65
CA HIS A 410 -17.81 -4.86 -0.38
C HIS A 410 -18.12 -4.82 1.12
N GLU A 411 -18.77 -3.74 1.60
CA GLU A 411 -19.16 -3.60 3.03
C GLU A 411 -20.01 -4.77 3.52
N LEU A 412 -20.90 -5.29 2.66
CA LEU A 412 -21.71 -6.48 2.93
C LEU A 412 -20.87 -7.74 3.15
N ALA A 413 -19.72 -7.89 2.50
CA ALA A 413 -18.85 -9.05 2.70
C ALA A 413 -18.31 -9.08 4.15
N VAL A 414 -17.96 -7.91 4.71
CA VAL A 414 -17.54 -7.78 6.11
C VAL A 414 -18.67 -8.17 7.07
N ILE A 415 -19.89 -7.70 6.79
CA ILE A 415 -21.07 -8.04 7.61
C ILE A 415 -21.38 -9.54 7.54
N LEU A 416 -21.34 -10.12 6.35
CA LEU A 416 -21.55 -11.56 6.15
C LEU A 416 -20.46 -12.39 6.86
N GLY A 417 -19.22 -11.90 6.88
CA GLY A 417 -18.13 -12.49 7.68
C GLY A 417 -18.46 -12.51 9.18
N MET A 418 -18.99 -11.41 9.71
CA MET A 418 -19.44 -11.36 11.12
C MET A 418 -20.61 -12.30 11.41
N VAL A 419 -21.57 -12.39 10.50
CA VAL A 419 -22.69 -13.36 10.62
C VAL A 419 -22.15 -14.79 10.60
N LEU A 420 -21.16 -15.09 9.74
CA LEU A 420 -20.51 -16.38 9.68
C LEU A 420 -19.81 -16.71 11.01
N ILE A 421 -19.04 -15.77 11.59
CA ILE A 421 -18.38 -15.96 12.90
C ILE A 421 -19.40 -16.32 13.98
N VAL A 422 -20.52 -15.60 14.07
CA VAL A 422 -21.59 -15.90 15.03
C VAL A 422 -22.15 -17.31 14.81
N GLY A 423 -22.36 -17.70 13.55
CA GLY A 423 -22.82 -19.04 13.19
C GLY A 423 -21.83 -20.14 13.60
N LEU A 424 -20.53 -19.93 13.36
CA LEU A 424 -19.47 -20.87 13.75
C LEU A 424 -19.40 -21.02 15.28
N VAL A 425 -19.42 -19.91 16.03
CA VAL A 425 -19.42 -19.93 17.50
C VAL A 425 -20.66 -20.62 18.06
N ALA A 426 -21.83 -20.39 17.47
CA ALA A 426 -23.06 -21.08 17.85
C ALA A 426 -22.97 -22.59 17.59
N GLY A 427 -22.42 -22.99 16.43
CA GLY A 427 -22.16 -24.38 16.09
C GLY A 427 -21.20 -25.06 17.05
N ALA A 428 -20.05 -24.42 17.33
CA ALA A 428 -19.07 -24.92 18.29
C ALA A 428 -19.63 -25.04 19.71
N SER A 429 -20.46 -24.07 20.13
CA SER A 429 -21.15 -24.10 21.42
C SER A 429 -22.15 -25.25 21.51
N ALA A 430 -22.91 -25.52 20.44
CA ALA A 430 -23.81 -26.68 20.37
C ALA A 430 -23.04 -28.02 20.46
N MET A 431 -21.81 -28.05 19.93
CA MET A 431 -20.87 -29.17 20.03
C MET A 431 -20.08 -29.19 21.36
N LYS A 432 -20.42 -28.33 22.31
CA LYS A 432 -19.77 -28.21 23.63
C LYS A 432 -18.25 -28.00 23.56
N TRP A 433 -17.78 -27.29 22.53
CA TRP A 433 -16.36 -27.00 22.33
C TRP A 433 -15.46 -28.25 22.28
N SER A 434 -16.00 -29.35 21.75
CA SER A 434 -15.20 -30.54 21.40
C SER A 434 -14.09 -30.20 20.41
N THR A 435 -13.14 -31.11 20.18
CA THR A 435 -12.09 -30.95 19.15
C THR A 435 -12.67 -30.55 17.80
N THR A 436 -13.71 -31.27 17.34
CA THR A 436 -14.44 -30.93 16.12
C THR A 436 -15.12 -29.55 16.20
N GLY A 437 -15.67 -29.17 17.36
CA GLY A 437 -16.24 -27.83 17.55
C GLY A 437 -15.21 -26.70 17.48
N GLN A 438 -14.00 -26.93 17.98
CA GLN A 438 -12.87 -26.00 17.86
C GLN A 438 -12.37 -25.94 16.42
N LEU A 439 -12.21 -27.08 15.74
CA LEU A 439 -11.82 -27.15 14.34
C LEU A 439 -12.86 -26.51 13.40
N LEU A 440 -14.14 -26.57 13.73
CA LEU A 440 -15.20 -25.84 13.03
C LEU A 440 -14.97 -24.32 13.07
N CYS A 441 -14.39 -23.80 14.14
CA CYS A 441 -14.03 -22.38 14.28
C CYS A 441 -12.60 -22.06 13.82
N ASN A 442 -11.85 -23.04 13.30
CA ASN A 442 -10.48 -22.84 12.82
C ASN A 442 -10.34 -23.09 11.32
N VAL A 443 -10.85 -24.22 10.82
CA VAL A 443 -10.68 -24.65 9.42
C VAL A 443 -11.43 -23.75 8.43
N PRO A 444 -12.76 -23.53 8.53
CA PRO A 444 -13.45 -22.63 7.62
C PRO A 444 -12.89 -21.19 7.65
N PRO A 445 -12.63 -20.58 8.82
CA PRO A 445 -11.96 -19.29 8.91
C PRO A 445 -10.61 -19.26 8.18
N SER A 446 -9.72 -20.22 8.45
CA SER A 446 -8.40 -20.31 7.81
C SER A 446 -8.48 -20.43 6.28
N ILE A 447 -9.44 -21.20 5.76
CA ILE A 447 -9.66 -21.34 4.31
C ILE A 447 -10.08 -20.00 3.69
N ILE A 448 -11.06 -19.33 4.30
CA ILE A 448 -11.60 -18.07 3.78
C ILE A 448 -10.54 -16.97 3.88
N GLU A 449 -9.82 -16.91 4.99
CA GLU A 449 -8.74 -15.95 5.21
C GLU A 449 -7.59 -16.17 4.21
N SER A 450 -7.18 -17.42 3.97
CA SER A 450 -6.22 -17.78 2.89
C SER A 450 -6.66 -17.25 1.54
N PHE A 451 -7.92 -17.46 1.20
CA PHE A 451 -8.50 -16.94 -0.02
C PHE A 451 -8.43 -15.41 -0.06
N LEU A 452 -8.83 -14.72 1.02
CA LEU A 452 -8.77 -13.26 1.10
C LEU A 452 -7.35 -12.72 1.00
N MET A 453 -6.34 -13.41 1.56
CA MET A 453 -4.93 -13.07 1.41
C MET A 453 -4.45 -13.18 -0.04
N MET A 454 -4.89 -14.21 -0.77
CA MET A 454 -4.64 -14.28 -2.22
C MET A 454 -5.29 -13.12 -2.96
N ILE A 455 -6.54 -12.74 -2.61
CA ILE A 455 -7.23 -11.60 -3.24
C ILE A 455 -6.55 -10.27 -2.89
N LEU A 456 -6.04 -10.12 -1.67
CA LEU A 456 -5.26 -8.96 -1.25
C LEU A 456 -3.96 -8.82 -2.05
N LEU A 457 -3.30 -9.95 -2.35
CA LEU A 457 -2.12 -10.00 -3.22
C LEU A 457 -2.48 -9.62 -4.66
N THR A 458 -3.55 -10.21 -5.22
CA THR A 458 -4.04 -9.84 -6.56
C THR A 458 -4.36 -8.34 -6.65
N GLY A 459 -5.05 -7.81 -5.64
CA GLY A 459 -5.38 -6.39 -5.55
C GLY A 459 -4.15 -5.51 -5.48
N HIS A 460 -3.15 -5.90 -4.67
CA HIS A 460 -1.87 -5.20 -4.56
C HIS A 460 -1.13 -5.15 -5.89
N ASN A 461 -1.05 -6.27 -6.62
CA ASN A 461 -0.37 -6.32 -7.92
C ASN A 461 -1.02 -5.38 -8.94
N ILE A 462 -2.36 -5.39 -9.02
CA ILE A 462 -3.11 -4.52 -9.93
C ILE A 462 -2.92 -3.04 -9.56
N ALA A 463 -3.01 -2.70 -8.28
CA ALA A 463 -2.82 -1.34 -7.80
C ALA A 463 -1.39 -0.84 -8.02
N GLU A 464 -0.40 -1.71 -7.81
CA GLU A 464 1.01 -1.37 -8.06
C GLU A 464 1.31 -1.15 -9.55
N GLU A 465 0.81 -2.03 -10.43
CA GLU A 465 0.99 -1.88 -11.88
C GLU A 465 0.44 -0.52 -12.35
N LYS A 466 -0.78 -0.18 -11.91
CA LYS A 466 -1.39 1.13 -12.20
C LYS A 466 -0.55 2.27 -11.63
N ARG A 467 -0.14 2.20 -10.36
CA ARG A 467 0.62 3.25 -9.69
C ARG A 467 1.97 3.53 -10.37
N ARG A 468 2.64 2.48 -10.84
CA ARG A 468 3.91 2.62 -11.60
C ARG A 468 3.70 3.33 -12.91
N GLU A 469 2.63 2.99 -13.63
CA GLU A 469 2.25 3.66 -14.86
C GLU A 469 1.95 5.14 -14.59
N ASP A 470 1.07 5.44 -13.62
CA ASP A 470 0.69 6.82 -13.28
C ASP A 470 1.92 7.69 -12.95
N ILE A 471 2.85 7.18 -12.15
CA ILE A 471 4.09 7.89 -11.79
C ILE A 471 5.02 8.05 -12.99
N HIS A 472 5.12 7.04 -13.85
CA HIS A 472 5.91 7.14 -15.07
C HIS A 472 5.34 8.20 -16.01
N GLN A 473 4.01 8.27 -16.15
CA GLN A 473 3.34 9.27 -16.96
C GLN A 473 3.54 10.69 -16.40
N MET A 474 3.38 10.88 -15.08
CA MET A 474 3.70 12.14 -14.41
C MET A 474 5.17 12.53 -14.63
N TYR A 475 6.08 11.56 -14.54
CA TYR A 475 7.51 11.77 -14.78
C TYR A 475 7.78 12.29 -16.20
N LEU A 476 7.19 11.66 -17.22
CA LEU A 476 7.35 12.09 -18.61
C LEU A 476 6.79 13.50 -18.84
N ARG A 477 5.63 13.83 -18.28
CA ARG A 477 5.05 15.18 -18.38
C ARG A 477 5.93 16.23 -17.70
N ARG A 478 6.49 15.93 -16.52
CA ARG A 478 7.44 16.81 -15.82
C ARG A 478 8.74 16.99 -16.58
N LEU A 479 9.24 15.93 -17.21
CA LEU A 479 10.41 16.01 -18.06
C LEU A 479 10.15 16.93 -19.26
N SER A 480 9.03 16.72 -19.97
CA SER A 480 8.64 17.58 -21.09
C SER A 480 8.48 19.04 -20.67
N LEU A 481 7.87 19.30 -19.51
CA LEU A 481 7.75 20.65 -18.96
C LEU A 481 9.13 21.26 -18.66
N LEU A 482 10.05 20.51 -18.06
CA LEU A 482 11.41 20.97 -17.82
C LEU A 482 12.11 21.36 -19.13
N CYS A 483 11.99 20.52 -20.16
CA CYS A 483 12.60 20.78 -21.45
C CYS A 483 12.10 22.10 -22.08
N TYR A 484 10.81 22.36 -21.96
CA TYR A 484 10.21 23.63 -22.40
C TYR A 484 10.74 24.83 -21.62
N VAL A 485 10.77 24.73 -20.30
CA VAL A 485 11.26 25.80 -19.43
C VAL A 485 12.75 26.07 -19.67
N GLU A 486 13.57 25.05 -19.88
CA GLU A 486 14.98 25.23 -20.26
C GLU A 486 15.13 25.96 -21.59
N GLY A 487 14.33 25.58 -22.60
CA GLY A 487 14.28 26.26 -23.90
C GLY A 487 13.96 27.75 -23.78
N LEU A 488 13.05 28.13 -22.88
CA LEU A 488 12.69 29.55 -22.65
C LEU A 488 13.84 30.41 -22.13
N SER A 489 14.85 29.82 -21.47
CA SER A 489 16.01 30.56 -20.93
C SER A 489 17.10 30.84 -21.95
N ILE A 490 17.21 30.00 -22.99
CA ILE A 490 18.23 30.16 -24.03
C ILE A 490 17.95 31.43 -24.86
N ASP A 491 16.68 31.74 -25.10
CA ASP A 491 16.26 32.95 -25.81
C ASP A 491 16.58 34.26 -25.04
N GLN A 492 16.68 34.22 -23.70
CA GLN A 492 17.03 35.40 -22.91
C GLN A 492 18.54 35.72 -22.91
N GLY A 493 19.40 34.77 -23.29
CA GLY A 493 20.85 34.96 -23.34
C GLY A 493 21.40 35.45 -24.68
N MET A 494 20.55 35.58 -25.71
CA MET A 494 20.92 36.02 -27.06
C MET A 494 20.26 37.33 -27.49
N ALA A 495 19.55 38.03 -26.59
CA ALA A 495 18.92 39.33 -26.84
C ALA A 495 19.74 40.48 -26.24
#